data_AF-A0A3R8RUC0-F1
#
_entry.id   AF-A0A3R8RUC0-F1
#
_cell.length_a   1.000
_cell.length_b   1.000
_cell.length_c   1.000
_cell.angle_alpha   90.00
_cell.angle_beta   90.00
_cell.angle_gamma   90.00
#
_symmetry.space_group_name_H-M   'P 1'
#
loop_
_entity.id
_entity.type
_entity.pdbx_description
1 polymer ?
#
loop_
_entity_poly.entity_id
_entity_poly.type
_entity_poly.pdbx_seq_one_letter_code
_entity_poly.pdbx_strand_id
1 'polypeptide(L)'
;MDPNNRGAEEYGHDDDGGSPRQRPPRDSLTSEFGQHTPALARTAQLVAGDFLLTVNPVDGSEIEACPPGERPGRPEKFGTAERAEVDRA
;
A
#
# COMPACT_ATOMS: atom_id res chain seq x y z
N MET A 1 1.20 8.12 -37.67
CA MET A 1 0.93 6.79 -37.10
C MET A 1 1.11 6.89 -35.60
N ASP A 2 0.00 6.88 -34.84
CA ASP A 2 0.02 6.72 -33.39
C ASP A 2 0.05 5.22 -33.07
N PRO A 3 1.03 4.70 -32.30
CA PRO A 3 1.18 3.27 -32.05
C PRO A 3 0.10 2.68 -31.14
N ASN A 4 -0.74 3.50 -30.51
CA ASN A 4 -1.81 3.07 -29.62
C ASN A 4 -3.20 3.08 -30.25
N ASN A 5 -3.36 3.56 -31.49
CA ASN A 5 -4.63 3.48 -32.17
C ASN A 5 -4.67 2.29 -33.14
N ARG A 6 -4.83 1.08 -32.61
CA ARG A 6 -5.26 -0.07 -33.42
C ARG A 6 -6.75 0.10 -33.72
N GLY A 7 -7.07 0.39 -34.98
CA GLY A 7 -8.43 0.60 -35.47
C GLY A 7 -9.37 -0.55 -35.15
N ALA A 8 -10.65 -0.22 -34.98
CA ALA A 8 -11.70 -1.10 -34.49
C ALA A 8 -12.16 -2.20 -35.48
N GLU A 9 -11.39 -2.50 -36.54
CA GLU A 9 -11.91 -3.21 -37.71
C GLU A 9 -10.90 -4.22 -38.28
N GLU A 10 -10.57 -5.30 -37.54
CA GLU A 10 -10.00 -6.51 -38.16
C GLU A 10 -10.05 -7.74 -37.23
N TYR A 11 -11.22 -8.15 -36.73
CA TYR A 11 -11.40 -9.56 -36.34
C TYR A 11 -12.88 -9.95 -36.52
N GLY A 12 -13.30 -9.99 -37.78
CA GLY A 12 -14.43 -10.80 -38.20
C GLY A 12 -13.90 -12.08 -38.83
N HIS A 13 -13.71 -13.12 -38.02
CA HIS A 13 -13.66 -14.48 -38.53
C HIS A 13 -14.71 -15.28 -37.77
N ASP A 14 -15.77 -15.62 -38.50
CA ASP A 14 -16.80 -16.55 -38.11
C ASP A 14 -16.22 -17.85 -37.53
N ASP A 15 -16.85 -18.29 -36.45
CA ASP A 15 -17.47 -19.61 -36.31
C ASP A 15 -17.14 -20.34 -34.99
N ASP A 16 -18.21 -20.91 -34.46
CA ASP A 16 -18.35 -21.81 -33.33
C ASP A 16 -18.43 -21.26 -31.88
N GLY A 17 -19.62 -21.48 -31.32
CA GLY A 17 -20.05 -21.07 -30.00
C GLY A 17 -19.19 -21.65 -28.87
N GLY A 18 -18.57 -20.75 -28.12
CA GLY A 18 -17.98 -21.05 -26.82
C GLY A 18 -18.10 -19.81 -25.95
N SER A 19 -18.86 -19.92 -24.87
CA SER A 19 -18.92 -18.93 -23.80
C SER A 19 -17.53 -18.39 -23.44
N PRO A 20 -17.38 -17.11 -23.03
CA PRO A 20 -16.09 -16.57 -22.62
C PRO A 20 -15.52 -17.48 -21.54
N ARG A 21 -14.35 -18.07 -21.83
CA ARG A 21 -13.67 -19.02 -20.93
C ARG A 21 -13.47 -18.32 -19.60
N GLN A 22 -14.28 -18.70 -18.61
CA GLN A 22 -14.27 -18.12 -17.27
C GLN A 22 -12.85 -18.31 -16.72
N ARG A 23 -12.12 -17.21 -16.54
CA ARG A 23 -10.81 -17.24 -15.89
C ARG A 23 -11.00 -17.94 -14.54
N PRO A 24 -10.12 -18.86 -14.12
CA PRO A 24 -10.20 -19.45 -12.80
C PRO A 24 -10.39 -18.32 -11.77
N PRO A 25 -11.32 -18.46 -10.81
CA PRO A 25 -11.45 -17.49 -9.73
C PRO A 25 -10.05 -17.26 -9.17
N ARG A 26 -9.61 -16.00 -9.11
CA ARG A 26 -8.41 -15.68 -8.34
C ARG A 26 -8.66 -16.24 -6.95
N ASP A 27 -7.71 -17.01 -6.41
CA ASP A 27 -7.73 -17.37 -5.00
C ASP A 27 -7.98 -16.08 -4.24
N SER A 28 -9.14 -16.01 -3.60
CA SER A 28 -9.45 -14.93 -2.66
C SER A 28 -8.27 -14.90 -1.71
N LEU A 29 -7.65 -13.72 -1.50
CA LEU A 29 -6.70 -13.51 -0.40
C LEU A 29 -7.46 -13.73 0.91
N THR A 30 -7.74 -15.00 1.24
CA THR A 30 -8.54 -15.37 2.39
C THR A 30 -7.65 -15.20 3.60
N SER A 31 -7.83 -14.05 4.24
CA SER A 31 -7.78 -13.95 5.70
C SER A 31 -6.44 -14.28 6.36
N GLU A 32 -5.31 -14.07 5.69
CA GLU A 32 -4.02 -13.98 6.39
C GLU A 32 -3.97 -12.74 7.32
N PHE A 33 -4.79 -11.71 7.06
CA PHE A 33 -5.03 -10.60 7.99
C PHE A 33 -5.81 -10.97 9.26
N GLY A 34 -6.40 -12.17 9.34
CA GLY A 34 -7.28 -12.57 10.43
C GLY A 34 -6.64 -13.46 11.50
N GLN A 35 -5.42 -13.93 11.28
CA GLN A 35 -4.71 -14.84 12.19
C GLN A 35 -3.47 -14.19 12.81
N HIS A 36 -3.57 -12.91 13.17
CA HIS A 36 -2.63 -12.34 14.11
C HIS A 36 -3.06 -12.83 15.51
N THR A 37 -2.32 -13.80 16.07
CA THR A 37 -2.11 -13.86 17.54
C THR A 37 -1.98 -12.41 18.01
N PRO A 38 -2.67 -11.92 19.07
CA PRO A 38 -2.62 -10.51 19.46
C PRO A 38 -1.17 -10.10 19.75
N ALA A 39 -0.49 -9.68 18.70
CA ALA A 39 0.83 -9.13 18.74
C ALA A 39 0.66 -7.77 19.40
N LEU A 40 1.61 -7.39 20.25
CA LEU A 40 1.64 -6.07 20.85
C LEU A 40 1.44 -5.03 19.72
N ALA A 41 0.26 -4.42 19.67
CA ALA A 41 -0.11 -3.48 18.61
C ALA A 41 0.73 -2.23 18.83
N ARG A 42 1.88 -2.17 18.16
CA ARG A 42 2.77 -1.01 18.22
C ARG A 42 2.17 0.08 17.35
N THR A 43 1.65 1.11 17.99
CA THR A 43 1.24 2.33 17.30
C THR A 43 2.50 3.08 16.86
N ALA A 44 2.46 3.65 15.67
CA ALA A 44 3.56 4.43 15.11
C ALA A 44 3.06 5.80 14.65
N GLN A 45 3.86 6.83 14.90
CA GLN A 45 3.60 8.19 14.43
C GLN A 45 4.49 8.48 13.22
N LEU A 46 3.88 8.93 12.12
CA LEU A 46 4.56 9.28 10.88
C LEU A 46 4.17 10.68 10.46
N VAL A 47 5.12 11.51 10.04
CA VAL A 47 4.83 12.84 9.50
C VAL A 47 4.96 12.81 7.98
N ALA A 48 3.87 13.13 7.28
CA ALA A 48 3.76 13.17 5.83
C ALA A 48 3.42 14.59 5.37
N GLY A 49 4.46 15.38 5.04
CA GLY A 49 4.30 16.79 4.70
C GLY A 49 3.80 17.60 5.89
N ASP A 50 2.60 18.17 5.78
CA ASP A 50 1.94 18.94 6.84
C ASP A 50 1.00 18.08 7.72
N PHE A 51 0.96 16.76 7.54
CA PHE A 51 0.06 15.86 8.28
C PHE A 51 0.81 14.91 9.21
N LEU A 52 0.21 14.64 10.37
CA LEU A 52 0.62 13.60 11.32
C LEU A 52 -0.31 12.40 11.15
N LEU A 53 0.27 11.22 10.95
CA LEU A 53 -0.43 9.96 10.81
C LEU A 53 -0.14 9.07 12.01
N THR A 54 -1.20 8.69 12.72
CA THR A 54 -1.14 7.71 13.80
C THR A 54 -1.63 6.38 13.27
N VAL A 55 -0.72 5.43 13.12
CA VAL A 55 -1.04 4.09 12.63
C VAL A 55 -1.46 3.23 13.82
N ASN A 56 -2.77 2.95 13.95
CA ASN A 56 -3.27 1.91 14.86
C ASN A 56 -3.59 0.65 14.03
N PRO A 57 -2.82 -0.44 14.16
CA PRO A 57 -3.00 -1.61 13.30
C PRO A 57 -4.33 -2.36 13.55
N VAL A 58 -5.02 -2.08 14.66
CA VAL A 58 -6.28 -2.73 15.05
C VAL A 58 -7.49 -1.90 14.62
N ASP A 59 -7.54 -0.62 15.00
CA ASP A 59 -8.67 0.29 14.73
C ASP A 59 -8.56 1.06 13.41
N GLY A 60 -7.39 1.04 12.76
CA GLY A 60 -7.11 1.80 11.55
C GLY A 60 -6.18 2.99 11.80
N SER A 61 -5.86 3.70 10.73
CA SER A 61 -4.94 4.85 10.79
C SER A 61 -5.71 6.17 10.83
N GLU A 62 -5.26 7.10 11.66
CA GLU A 62 -5.85 8.43 11.83
C GLU A 62 -4.90 9.50 11.26
N ILE A 63 -5.45 10.50 10.57
CA ILE A 63 -4.70 11.60 9.96
C ILE A 63 -5.15 12.93 10.56
N GLU A 64 -4.20 13.69 11.09
CA GLU A 64 -4.42 15.03 11.63
C GLU A 64 -3.45 16.04 11.00
N ALA A 65 -3.78 17.34 11.07
CA ALA A 65 -2.83 18.38 10.67
C ALA A 65 -1.68 18.45 11.68
N CYS A 66 -0.44 18.42 11.21
CA CYS A 66 0.74 18.45 12.06
C CYS A 66 0.82 19.80 12.79
N PRO A 67 0.83 19.80 14.14
CA PRO A 67 0.83 21.03 14.91
C PRO A 67 2.12 21.82 14.67
N PRO A 68 2.04 23.16 14.73
CA PRO A 68 3.22 24.02 14.54
C PRO A 68 4.22 23.77 15.68
N GLY A 69 5.36 23.17 15.35
CA GLY A 69 6.45 22.87 16.31
C GLY A 69 6.82 21.39 16.40
N GLU A 70 5.95 20.48 15.95
CA GLU A 70 6.23 19.02 15.94
C GLU A 70 6.69 18.51 14.57
N ARG A 71 6.92 19.44 13.64
CA ARG A 71 7.47 19.09 12.32
C ARG A 71 8.90 18.60 12.50
N PRO A 72 9.24 17.37 12.07
CA PRO A 72 10.59 16.89 12.12
C PRO A 72 11.50 17.84 11.33
N GLY A 73 12.73 17.99 11.82
CA GLY A 73 13.78 18.70 11.09
C GLY A 73 14.07 18.05 9.73
N ARG A 74 14.97 18.66 8.95
CA ARG A 74 15.41 18.08 7.67
C ARG A 74 15.91 16.63 7.91
N PRO A 75 15.48 15.65 7.11
CA PRO A 75 15.99 14.29 7.24
C PRO A 75 17.51 14.26 7.08
N GLU A 76 18.21 13.75 8.09
CA GLU A 76 19.66 13.57 8.06
C GLU A 76 20.02 12.08 7.95
N LYS A 77 21.22 11.80 7.43
CA LYS A 77 21.71 10.44 7.35
C LYS A 77 22.18 10.00 8.73
N PHE A 78 21.51 9.02 9.32
CA PHE A 78 22.03 8.33 10.50
C PHE A 78 23.38 7.67 10.19
N GLY A 79 24.37 7.94 11.05
CA GLY A 79 25.62 7.22 11.11
C GLY A 79 25.43 5.80 11.64
N THR A 80 26.50 5.00 11.65
CA THR A 80 26.43 3.57 12.04
C THR A 80 25.91 3.37 13.46
N ALA A 81 26.35 4.20 14.41
CA ALA A 81 25.95 4.12 15.81
C ALA A 81 24.46 4.47 15.99
N GLU A 82 23.98 5.53 15.34
CA GLU A 82 22.58 5.95 15.41
C GLU A 82 21.65 4.91 14.77
N ARG A 83 22.06 4.28 13.67
CA ARG A 83 21.29 3.17 13.08
C ARG A 83 21.16 1.97 14.02
N ALA A 84 22.23 1.63 14.74
CA ALA A 84 22.20 0.53 15.70
C ALA A 84 21.32 0.85 16.93
N GLU A 85 21.19 2.13 17.30
CA GLU A 85 20.29 2.57 18.36
C GLU A 85 18.82 2.48 17.92
N VAL A 86 18.51 2.96 16.72
CA VAL A 86 17.14 2.91 16.15
C VAL A 86 16.65 1.47 15.97
N ASP A 87 17.52 0.56 15.52
CA ASP A 87 17.18 -0.87 15.36
C ASP A 87 16.89 -1.58 16.69
N ARG A 88 17.48 -1.08 17.80
CA ARG A 88 17.29 -1.65 19.14
C ARG A 88 15.97 -1.23 19.80
N ALA A 89 15.40 -0.09 19.40
CA ALA A 89 14.17 0.48 19.97
C ALA A 89 12.91 -0.27 19.53
#